data_AF-T1G3I4-F1
#
_entry.id   AF-T1G3I4-F1
#
_cell.length_a   1.000
_cell.length_b   1.000
_cell.length_c   1.000
_cell.angle_alpha   90.00
_cell.angle_beta   90.00
_cell.angle_gamma   90.00
#
_symmetry.space_group_name_H-M   'P 1'
#
loop_
_entity.id
_entity.type
_entity.pdbx_description
1 polymer ?
#
loop_
_entity_poly.entity_id
_entity_poly.type
_entity_poly.pdbx_seq_one_letter_code
_entity_poly.pdbx_strand_id
1 'polypeptide(L)'
;MRVKAVKDPAIQDGKPLPAFGTCRHFRKSFRWFRFPCCGKAYPCDHCHEENESHEMKLANRMICGFCAYEQAYSPNNPCLRCGSNITNKFTSHWEGGKGCRDKVRMSRLVGWSVGRSVGWLVGWLVGW
;
A
#
# COMPACT_ATOMS: atom_id res chain seq x y z
N MET A 1 -5.92 -29.77 -9.09
CA MET A 1 -5.78 -30.30 -7.72
C MET A 1 -5.45 -29.16 -6.77
N ARG A 2 -6.13 -29.04 -5.62
CA ARG A 2 -5.85 -27.96 -4.64
C ARG A 2 -4.72 -28.41 -3.72
N VAL A 3 -3.54 -27.82 -3.86
CA VAL A 3 -2.42 -28.03 -2.93
C VAL A 3 -2.82 -27.51 -1.56
N LYS A 4 -2.65 -28.35 -0.52
CA LYS A 4 -2.97 -27.97 0.86
C LYS A 4 -1.90 -27.00 1.38
N ALA A 5 -2.33 -26.00 2.14
CA ALA A 5 -1.41 -25.08 2.80
C ALA A 5 -0.56 -25.84 3.83
N VAL A 6 0.76 -25.65 3.76
CA VAL A 6 1.69 -26.18 4.77
C VAL A 6 1.62 -25.25 5.99
N LYS A 7 1.47 -25.85 7.18
CA LYS A 7 1.49 -25.14 8.44
C LYS A 7 2.94 -24.90 8.85
N ASP A 8 3.34 -23.64 8.89
CA ASP A 8 4.64 -23.22 9.39
C ASP A 8 4.48 -22.75 10.84
N PRO A 9 5.26 -23.27 11.81
CA PRO A 9 5.15 -22.89 13.22
C PRO A 9 5.49 -21.40 13.49
N ALA A 10 6.22 -20.74 12.59
CA ALA A 10 6.53 -19.31 12.67
C ALA A 10 5.32 -18.43 12.32
N ILE A 11 4.31 -18.98 11.64
CA ILE A 11 3.11 -18.25 11.23
C ILE A 11 2.03 -18.47 12.29
N GLN A 12 1.98 -17.56 13.26
CA GLN A 12 0.99 -17.57 14.33
C GLN A 12 0.08 -16.36 14.20
N ASP A 13 -1.20 -16.61 13.93
CA ASP A 13 -2.20 -15.55 13.72
C ASP A 13 -2.22 -14.55 14.90
N GLY A 14 -2.16 -13.26 14.58
CA GLY A 14 -2.08 -12.17 15.55
C GLY A 14 -0.66 -11.79 16.00
N LYS A 15 0.37 -12.60 15.69
CA LYS A 15 1.78 -12.29 16.02
C LYS A 15 2.55 -11.84 14.78
N PRO A 16 3.56 -10.97 14.93
CA PRO A 16 4.40 -10.57 13.82
C PRO A 16 5.26 -11.74 13.33
N LEU A 17 5.51 -11.77 12.03
CA LEU A 17 6.47 -12.70 11.43
C LEU A 17 7.91 -12.31 11.81
N PRO A 18 8.87 -13.24 11.71
CA PRO A 18 10.29 -12.93 11.87
C PRO A 18 10.69 -11.75 10.98
N ALA A 19 11.40 -10.77 11.56
CA ALA A 19 11.79 -9.52 10.89
C ALA A 19 10.62 -8.80 10.16
N PHE A 20 9.40 -8.90 10.70
CA PHE A 20 8.17 -8.37 10.10
C PHE A 20 7.90 -8.87 8.67
N GLY A 21 8.39 -10.06 8.35
CA GLY A 21 8.22 -10.68 7.04
C GLY A 21 9.16 -10.15 5.95
N THR A 22 10.17 -9.35 6.31
CA THR A 22 11.19 -8.87 5.37
C THR A 22 12.22 -9.95 5.03
N CYS A 23 12.90 -9.80 3.89
CA CYS A 23 14.02 -10.65 3.51
C CYS A 23 15.18 -9.84 2.94
N ARG A 24 16.29 -10.53 2.64
CA ARG A 24 17.48 -9.91 2.03
C ARG A 24 17.20 -9.28 0.66
N HIS A 25 16.30 -9.88 -0.12
CA HIS A 25 15.93 -9.39 -1.45
C HIS A 25 15.00 -8.17 -1.37
N PHE A 26 14.05 -8.17 -0.45
CA PHE A 26 13.03 -7.11 -0.32
C PHE A 26 12.88 -6.61 1.12
N ARG A 27 13.75 -5.68 1.51
CA ARG A 27 13.76 -5.06 2.86
C ARG A 27 12.55 -4.17 3.16
N LYS A 28 11.84 -3.74 2.12
CA LYS A 28 10.64 -2.87 2.20
C LYS A 28 9.33 -3.62 1.97
N SER A 29 9.38 -4.95 1.95
CA SER A 29 8.23 -5.83 1.82
C SER A 29 7.97 -6.50 3.15
N PHE A 30 6.81 -6.24 3.75
CA PHE A 30 6.40 -6.82 5.04
C PHE A 30 5.32 -7.88 4.81
N ARG A 31 5.52 -8.74 3.81
CA ARG A 31 4.56 -9.78 3.42
C ARG A 31 5.28 -11.04 3.02
N TRP A 32 4.70 -12.18 3.38
CA TRP A 32 5.03 -13.47 2.80
C TRP A 32 3.98 -13.88 1.79
N PHE A 33 4.34 -14.75 0.86
CA PHE A 33 3.48 -15.31 -0.16
C PHE A 33 3.26 -16.78 0.11
N ARG A 34 2.01 -17.24 -0.04
CA ARG A 34 1.72 -18.67 -0.03
C ARG A 34 1.68 -19.19 -1.46
N PHE A 35 2.68 -19.96 -1.83
CA PHE A 35 2.86 -20.43 -3.20
C PHE A 35 1.95 -21.63 -3.48
N PRO A 36 1.10 -21.59 -4.53
CA PRO A 36 0.19 -22.69 -4.85
C PRO A 36 0.90 -23.93 -5.42
N CYS A 37 2.18 -23.85 -5.80
CA CYS A 37 2.96 -24.99 -6.26
C CYS A 37 3.19 -26.02 -5.14
N CYS A 38 3.51 -25.58 -3.92
CA CYS A 38 3.87 -26.45 -2.79
C CYS A 38 3.09 -26.16 -1.50
N GLY A 39 2.33 -25.06 -1.43
CA GLY A 39 1.57 -24.65 -0.24
C GLY A 39 2.41 -24.03 0.87
N LYS A 40 3.73 -23.93 0.70
CA LYS A 40 4.68 -23.28 1.62
C LYS A 40 4.61 -21.76 1.51
N ALA A 41 5.12 -21.07 2.52
CA ALA A 41 5.12 -19.62 2.58
C ALA A 41 6.56 -19.06 2.61
N TYR A 42 6.84 -18.08 1.76
CA TYR A 42 8.15 -17.43 1.67
C TYR A 42 8.00 -15.91 1.50
N PRO A 43 8.98 -15.09 1.95
CA PRO A 43 8.91 -13.62 1.84
C PRO A 43 8.93 -13.11 0.39
N CYS A 44 9.53 -13.87 -0.54
CA CYS A 44 9.54 -13.54 -1.97
C CYS A 44 9.77 -14.79 -2.83
N ASP A 45 9.68 -14.56 -4.14
CA ASP A 45 10.02 -15.49 -5.22
C ASP A 45 11.46 -16.03 -5.13
N HIS A 46 12.45 -15.14 -5.01
CA HIS A 46 13.85 -15.56 -4.91
C HIS A 46 14.11 -16.44 -3.67
N CYS A 47 13.47 -16.14 -2.53
CA CYS A 47 13.55 -16.99 -1.34
C CYS A 47 12.88 -18.37 -1.55
N HIS A 48 11.88 -18.47 -2.41
CA HIS A 48 11.28 -19.76 -2.75
C HIS A 48 12.23 -20.57 -3.65
N GLU A 49 12.76 -19.96 -4.70
CA GLU A 49 13.68 -20.61 -5.66
C GLU A 49 14.98 -21.10 -4.99
N GLU A 50 15.49 -20.38 -4.01
CA GLU A 50 16.69 -20.76 -3.26
C GLU A 50 16.47 -22.00 -2.37
N ASN A 51 15.25 -22.24 -1.92
CA ASN A 51 14.92 -23.29 -0.94
C ASN A 51 14.15 -24.48 -1.56
N GLU A 52 13.68 -24.35 -2.79
CA GLU A 52 12.83 -25.34 -3.43
C GLU A 52 13.35 -25.71 -4.83
N SER A 53 13.34 -27.01 -5.16
CA SER A 53 13.83 -27.53 -6.43
C SER A 53 12.77 -27.58 -7.55
N HIS A 54 11.72 -26.77 -7.47
CA HIS A 54 10.61 -26.78 -8.42
C HIS A 54 10.25 -25.39 -8.92
N GLU A 55 9.69 -25.32 -10.12
CA GLU A 55 9.26 -24.06 -10.71
C GLU A 55 8.14 -23.42 -9.89
N MET A 56 8.33 -22.15 -9.58
CA MET A 56 7.43 -21.36 -8.77
C MET A 56 6.19 -20.96 -9.58
N LYS A 57 5.01 -21.08 -8.95
CA LYS A 57 3.77 -20.52 -9.47
C LYS A 57 3.41 -19.27 -8.69
N LEU A 58 2.99 -18.21 -9.39
CA LEU A 58 2.60 -16.95 -8.76
C LEU A 58 1.55 -17.16 -7.66
N ALA A 59 1.77 -16.48 -6.53
CA ALA A 59 0.95 -16.63 -5.34
C ALA A 59 -0.34 -15.79 -5.42
N ASN A 60 -1.48 -16.44 -5.16
CA ASN A 60 -2.78 -15.78 -5.06
C ASN A 60 -3.12 -15.30 -3.64
N ARG A 61 -2.29 -15.64 -2.66
CA ARG A 61 -2.46 -15.28 -1.25
C ARG A 61 -1.18 -14.71 -0.66
N MET A 62 -1.34 -13.79 0.28
CA MET A 62 -0.25 -13.18 1.02
C MET A 62 -0.55 -13.17 2.52
N ILE A 63 0.52 -13.18 3.31
CA ILE A 63 0.48 -13.24 4.76
C ILE A 63 1.11 -11.94 5.29
N CYS A 64 0.39 -11.25 6.16
CA CYS A 64 0.84 -9.99 6.74
C CYS A 64 2.05 -10.20 7.67
N GLY A 65 3.11 -9.43 7.47
CA GLY A 65 4.30 -9.47 8.33
C GLY A 65 4.09 -8.99 9.76
N PHE A 66 3.05 -8.18 10.01
CA PHE A 66 2.80 -7.58 11.33
C PHE A 66 1.86 -8.40 12.23
N CYS A 67 0.92 -9.14 11.63
CA CYS A 67 -0.08 -9.89 12.39
C CYS A 67 -0.28 -11.32 11.88
N ALA A 68 0.57 -11.79 10.96
CA ALA A 68 0.52 -13.12 10.35
C ALA A 68 -0.84 -13.50 9.71
N TYR A 69 -1.72 -12.51 9.46
CA TYR A 69 -3.00 -12.78 8.84
C TYR A 69 -2.85 -13.12 7.36
N GLU A 70 -3.42 -14.25 6.95
CA GLU A 70 -3.46 -14.67 5.56
C GLU A 70 -4.68 -14.06 4.84
N GLN A 71 -4.43 -13.39 3.72
CA GLN A 71 -5.44 -12.72 2.90
C GLN A 71 -5.18 -12.93 1.41
N ALA A 72 -6.18 -12.61 0.58
CA ALA A 72 -6.01 -12.58 -0.87
C ALA A 72 -4.87 -11.62 -1.26
N TYR A 73 -4.11 -11.97 -2.30
CA TYR A 73 -3.03 -11.12 -2.80
C TYR A 73 -3.59 -9.77 -3.22
N SER A 74 -3.01 -8.71 -2.68
CA SER A 74 -3.27 -7.34 -3.12
C SER A 74 -1.99 -6.52 -3.04
N PRO A 75 -1.52 -5.92 -4.14
CA PRO A 75 -0.22 -5.26 -4.17
C PRO A 75 -0.19 -3.94 -3.39
N ASN A 76 -1.31 -3.20 -3.38
CA ASN A 76 -1.36 -1.81 -2.92
C ASN A 76 -2.22 -1.60 -1.66
N ASN A 77 -3.02 -2.60 -1.30
CA ASN A 77 -3.92 -2.50 -0.16
C ASN A 77 -3.21 -2.87 1.14
N PRO A 78 -3.54 -2.19 2.26
CA PRO A 78 -3.05 -2.57 3.57
C PRO A 78 -3.58 -3.94 3.99
N CYS A 79 -3.05 -4.45 5.10
CA CYS A 79 -3.61 -5.65 5.72
C CYS A 79 -5.07 -5.42 6.12
N LEU A 80 -5.96 -6.34 5.74
CA LEU A 80 -7.40 -6.25 6.05
C LEU A 80 -7.70 -6.35 7.54
N ARG A 81 -6.81 -6.98 8.31
CA ARG A 81 -7.00 -7.21 9.73
C ARG A 81 -6.41 -6.10 10.61
N CYS A 82 -5.15 -5.75 10.39
CA CYS A 82 -4.45 -4.78 11.25
C CYS A 82 -4.31 -3.38 10.62
N GLY A 83 -4.66 -3.21 9.35
CA GLY A 83 -4.57 -1.92 8.65
C GLY A 83 -3.14 -1.47 8.30
N SER A 84 -2.09 -2.22 8.69
CA SER A 84 -0.70 -1.88 8.37
C SER A 84 -0.42 -1.91 6.87
N ASN A 85 0.37 -0.96 6.37
CA ASN A 85 0.89 -1.00 5.00
C ASN A 85 1.99 -2.07 4.91
N ILE A 86 1.70 -3.15 4.20
CA ILE A 86 2.60 -4.30 4.01
C ILE A 86 3.54 -4.14 2.80
N THR A 87 3.22 -3.20 1.92
CA THR A 87 4.02 -2.83 0.75
C THR A 87 4.31 -1.34 0.81
N ASN A 88 5.46 -0.94 0.25
CA ASN A 88 5.78 0.46 0.12
C ASN A 88 4.94 1.09 -1.00
N LYS A 89 4.25 2.19 -0.72
CA LYS A 89 3.49 2.94 -1.71
C LYS A 89 4.41 3.93 -2.40
N PHE A 90 4.56 3.80 -3.71
CA PHE A 90 5.22 4.83 -4.51
C PHE A 90 4.34 6.08 -4.53
N THR A 91 4.87 7.21 -4.07
CA THR A 91 4.21 8.51 -4.11
C THR A 91 4.81 9.34 -5.23
N SER A 92 3.98 10.02 -6.03
CA SER A 92 4.44 10.91 -7.11
C SER A 92 5.19 12.14 -6.61
N HIS A 93 5.01 12.52 -5.34
CA HIS A 93 5.65 13.69 -4.75
C HIS A 93 7.01 13.32 -4.15
N TRP A 94 8.01 14.18 -4.38
CA TRP A 94 9.26 14.15 -3.65
C TRP A 94 8.96 14.18 -2.13
N GLU A 95 9.61 13.29 -1.38
CA GLU A 95 9.38 13.05 0.06
C GLU A 95 8.00 12.53 0.48
N GLY A 96 7.26 11.83 -0.39
CA GLY A 96 5.98 11.26 0.06
C GLY A 96 4.88 12.29 0.27
N GLY A 97 5.03 13.49 -0.31
CA GLY A 97 4.12 14.61 -0.04
C GLY A 97 4.32 15.25 1.34
N LYS A 98 5.42 14.93 2.04
CA LYS A 98 5.83 15.55 3.31
C LYS A 98 6.81 16.73 3.15
N GLY A 99 7.10 17.15 1.91
CA GLY A 99 7.82 18.40 1.67
C GLY A 99 7.11 19.56 2.38
N CYS A 100 7.89 20.48 2.94
CA CYS A 100 7.47 21.55 3.86
C CYS A 100 6.30 22.39 3.33
N ARG A 101 5.07 21.90 3.52
CA ARG A 101 3.84 22.61 3.21
C ARG A 101 3.35 23.23 4.50
N ASP A 102 3.96 24.34 4.89
CA ASP A 102 3.49 25.18 5.99
C ASP A 102 2.08 25.67 5.65
N LYS A 103 1.07 24.98 6.17
CA LYS A 103 -0.35 25.36 6.00
C LYS A 103 -0.60 26.80 6.47
N VAL A 104 0.18 27.26 7.45
CA VAL A 104 0.18 28.63 8.01
C VAL A 104 0.61 29.67 6.98
N ARG A 105 1.56 29.34 6.09
CA ARG A 105 2.08 30.23 5.04
C ARG A 105 1.23 30.21 3.76
N MET A 106 0.29 29.27 3.68
CA MET A 106 -0.60 29.06 2.53
C MET A 106 -1.97 29.76 2.65
N SER A 107 -2.23 30.52 3.72
CA SER A 107 -3.49 31.25 3.90
C SER A 107 -3.27 32.72 4.28
N ARG A 108 -2.70 33.52 3.37
CA ARG A 108 -2.81 34.99 3.40
C ARG A 108 -2.81 35.57 1.98
N LEU A 109 -3.81 35.21 1.18
CA LEU A 109 -4.28 36.19 0.20
C LEU A 109 -5.19 37.16 0.96
N VAL A 110 -4.54 38.09 1.65
CA VAL A 110 -5.16 39.28 2.22
C VAL A 110 -5.54 40.19 1.04
N GLY A 111 -6.82 40.47 0.93
CA GLY A 111 -7.32 41.80 0.56
C GLY A 111 -7.38 42.14 -0.93
N TRP A 112 -8.38 41.60 -1.64
CA TRP A 112 -9.09 42.41 -2.63
C TRP A 112 -10.41 42.85 -1.99
N SER A 113 -10.33 43.97 -1.27
CA SER A 113 -11.47 44.62 -0.61
C SER A 113 -11.33 46.13 -0.78
N VAL A 114 -11.41 46.60 -2.02
CA VAL A 114 -11.77 47.99 -2.38
C VAL A 114 -12.58 47.86 -3.67
N GLY A 115 -13.86 48.24 -3.79
CA GLY A 115 -14.79 48.83 -2.86
C GLY A 115 -16.24 48.67 -3.39
N ARG A 116 -17.21 48.84 -2.48
CA ARG A 116 -18.58 49.30 -2.72
C ARG A 116 -18.61 50.45 -3.73
N SER A 117 -19.61 50.73 -4.55
CA SER A 117 -21.03 50.35 -4.68
C SER A 117 -21.49 50.99 -6.00
N VAL A 118 -22.35 50.34 -6.78
CA VAL A 118 -23.62 50.90 -7.32
C VAL A 118 -24.25 49.85 -8.24
N GLY A 119 -25.51 49.50 -7.97
CA GLY A 119 -26.30 48.63 -8.82
C GLY A 119 -26.71 49.27 -10.14
N TRP A 120 -27.36 48.46 -10.98
CA TRP A 120 -28.44 48.71 -11.95
C TRP A 120 -28.38 47.52 -12.94
N LEU A 121 -29.29 46.55 -12.86
CA LEU A 121 -30.55 46.48 -13.63
C LEU A 121 -30.36 46.67 -15.15
N VAL A 122 -30.90 45.69 -15.88
CA VAL A 122 -31.31 45.64 -17.29
C VAL A 122 -30.25 45.42 -18.41
N GLY A 123 -30.40 44.30 -19.13
CA GLY A 123 -30.91 44.39 -20.50
C GLY A 123 -30.10 43.79 -21.67
N TRP A 124 -30.75 42.86 -22.38
CA TRP A 124 -30.84 42.73 -23.85
C TRP A 124 -29.61 42.33 -24.71
N LEU A 125 -29.73 41.13 -25.31
CA LEU A 125 -29.80 40.90 -26.77
C LEU A 125 -29.00 41.84 -27.70
N VAL A 126 -27.91 41.30 -28.28
CA VAL A 126 -27.46 41.30 -29.70
C VAL A 126 -26.03 40.69 -29.68
N GLY A 127 -25.57 39.82 -30.57
CA GLY A 127 -25.90 39.57 -31.96
C GLY A 127 -24.60 39.66 -32.77
N TRP A 128 -24.04 38.51 -33.18
CA TRP A 128 -23.39 38.18 -34.46
C TRP A 128 -22.66 36.83 -34.32
#